data_AF-A0A376W825-F1
#
_entry.id   AF-A0A376W825-F1
#
_cell.length_a   1.000
_cell.length_b   1.000
_cell.length_c   1.000
_cell.angle_alpha   90.00
_cell.angle_beta   90.00
_cell.angle_gamma   90.00
#
_symmetry.space_group_name_H-M   'P 1'
#
loop_
_entity.id
_entity.type
_entity.pdbx_description
1 polymer ?
#
loop_
_entity_poly.entity_id
_entity_poly.type
_entity_poly.pdbx_seq_one_letter_code
_entity_poly.pdbx_strand_id
1 'polypeptide(L)'
;MCAFLLSLVLPAQATSFTEYLPMSDSEYAQKRALKPLLTMPYDADQNWHFRKVGVAGVTLEKMPNEDDYWRLTAKDRAGKSWFVPVGVLQNMAGNAQFYRADLDRNGIQDLVIWRGVSGNGLAPSSFLILMTFNQQGRPCVSRSMVFNTANETGVDDLLDLQGNGHTQLLDMQFDSGCWITICIR
;
A
#
# COMPACT_ATOMS: atom_id res chain seq x y z
N MET A 1 25.72 32.65 -23.32
CA MET A 1 25.19 31.28 -23.47
C MET A 1 24.94 30.73 -22.06
N CYS A 2 23.68 30.71 -21.61
CA CYS A 2 23.32 30.10 -20.32
C CYS A 2 23.22 28.59 -20.51
N ALA A 3 24.10 27.84 -19.87
CA ALA A 3 23.97 26.39 -19.78
C ALA A 3 22.90 26.07 -18.71
N PHE A 4 21.72 25.64 -19.17
CA PHE A 4 20.74 24.99 -18.30
C PHE A 4 21.28 23.61 -17.92
N LEU A 5 21.71 23.46 -16.68
CA LEU A 5 21.90 22.15 -16.06
C LEU A 5 20.53 21.51 -15.87
N LEU A 6 20.14 20.59 -16.76
CA LEU A 6 19.06 19.64 -16.47
C LEU A 6 19.56 18.70 -15.36
N SER A 7 19.26 19.03 -14.11
CA SER A 7 19.34 18.05 -13.02
C SER A 7 18.24 17.03 -13.24
N LEU A 8 18.61 15.83 -13.69
CA LEU A 8 17.79 14.63 -13.55
C LEU A 8 17.54 14.43 -12.06
N VAL A 9 16.41 14.94 -11.56
CA VAL A 9 15.89 14.57 -10.25
C VAL A 9 15.33 13.16 -10.42
N LEU A 10 16.22 12.17 -10.34
CA LEU A 10 15.77 10.81 -10.11
C LEU A 10 15.08 10.83 -8.74
N PRO A 11 13.80 10.42 -8.62
CA PRO A 11 13.19 10.27 -7.32
C PRO A 11 14.05 9.28 -6.54
N ALA A 12 14.59 9.70 -5.40
CA ALA A 12 15.24 8.80 -4.47
C ALA A 12 14.19 7.81 -3.98
N GLN A 13 14.15 6.64 -4.62
CA GLN A 13 13.31 5.53 -4.21
C GLN A 13 13.91 4.96 -2.92
N ALA A 14 13.07 4.50 -2.00
CA ALA A 14 13.55 3.71 -0.87
C ALA A 14 14.28 2.48 -1.45
N THR A 15 15.58 2.35 -1.24
CA THR A 15 16.28 1.11 -1.58
C THR A 15 16.09 0.13 -0.43
N SER A 16 15.48 -1.02 -0.68
CA SER A 16 15.41 -2.10 0.32
C SER A 16 16.83 -2.57 0.62
N PHE A 17 17.31 -2.39 1.86
CA PHE A 17 18.60 -2.92 2.31
C PHE A 17 18.40 -4.35 2.81
N THR A 18 18.62 -5.34 1.94
CA THR A 18 18.39 -6.75 2.28
C THR A 18 19.54 -7.37 3.09
N GLU A 19 20.74 -6.80 3.00
CA GLU A 19 21.97 -7.35 3.62
C GLU A 19 21.96 -7.40 5.15
N TYR A 20 21.07 -6.64 5.81
CA TYR A 20 20.96 -6.57 7.26
C TYR A 20 19.67 -7.20 7.81
N LEU A 21 18.88 -7.84 6.95
CA LEU A 21 17.63 -8.44 7.38
C LEU A 21 17.92 -9.63 8.32
N PRO A 22 17.14 -9.80 9.40
CA PRO A 22 17.26 -10.94 10.30
C PRO A 22 16.67 -12.23 9.67
N MET A 23 16.74 -12.39 8.35
CA MET A 23 16.23 -13.53 7.59
C MET A 23 17.09 -13.77 6.34
N SER A 24 17.09 -14.99 5.85
CA SER A 24 17.80 -15.39 4.64
C SER A 24 17.18 -14.81 3.36
N ASP A 25 17.96 -14.73 2.29
CA ASP A 25 17.44 -14.36 0.95
C ASP A 25 16.29 -15.26 0.50
N SER A 26 16.35 -16.55 0.84
CA SER A 26 15.27 -17.49 0.52
C SER A 26 13.98 -17.23 1.29
N GLU A 27 14.06 -16.74 2.53
CA GLU A 27 12.89 -16.32 3.30
C GLU A 27 12.35 -14.98 2.77
N TYR A 28 13.23 -14.03 2.48
CA TYR A 28 12.84 -12.73 1.91
C TYR A 28 12.23 -12.87 0.50
N ALA A 29 12.63 -13.89 -0.26
CA ALA A 29 12.07 -14.21 -1.56
C ALA A 29 10.64 -14.77 -1.51
N GLN A 30 10.10 -15.10 -0.32
CA GLN A 30 8.71 -15.55 -0.15
C GLN A 30 7.75 -14.36 -0.22
N LYS A 31 7.83 -13.59 -1.32
CA LYS A 31 6.99 -12.42 -1.57
C LYS A 31 5.53 -12.80 -1.71
N ARG A 32 4.66 -11.99 -1.13
CA ARG A 32 3.22 -12.10 -1.36
C ARG A 32 2.92 -11.56 -2.75
N ALA A 33 2.51 -12.46 -3.65
CA ALA A 33 2.05 -12.06 -4.97
C ALA A 33 0.77 -11.22 -4.86
N LEU A 34 0.85 -9.94 -5.22
CA LEU A 34 -0.31 -9.06 -5.32
C LEU A 34 -0.77 -8.96 -6.77
N LYS A 35 -2.07 -8.72 -6.97
CA LYS A 35 -2.63 -8.45 -8.30
C LYS A 35 -2.88 -6.95 -8.42
N PRO A 36 -2.25 -6.25 -9.38
CA PRO A 36 -2.47 -4.82 -9.56
C PRO A 36 -3.93 -4.53 -9.94
N LEU A 37 -4.44 -3.40 -9.46
CA LEU A 37 -5.79 -2.91 -9.73
C LEU A 37 -5.79 -1.55 -10.41
N LEU A 38 -4.97 -0.62 -9.88
CA LEU A 38 -4.93 0.76 -10.34
C LEU A 38 -3.60 1.38 -9.91
N THR A 39 -2.94 2.08 -10.82
CA THR A 39 -2.03 3.16 -10.46
C THR A 39 -2.82 4.45 -10.67
N MET A 40 -2.93 5.28 -9.63
CA MET A 40 -3.76 6.48 -9.71
C MET A 40 -3.29 7.36 -10.89
N PRO A 41 -4.16 7.75 -11.83
CA PRO A 41 -3.77 8.67 -12.89
C PRO A 41 -3.50 10.06 -12.31
N TYR A 42 -2.58 10.81 -12.91
CA TYR A 42 -2.41 12.24 -12.59
C TYR A 42 -3.74 12.99 -12.79
N ASP A 43 -4.03 13.94 -11.90
CA ASP A 43 -5.25 14.77 -11.92
C ASP A 43 -6.54 13.95 -12.01
N ALA A 44 -6.61 12.90 -11.20
CA ALA A 44 -7.74 12.00 -11.12
C ALA A 44 -9.03 12.71 -10.71
N ASP A 45 -10.07 12.63 -11.55
CA ASP A 45 -11.40 13.22 -11.29
C ASP A 45 -12.57 12.26 -11.54
N GLN A 46 -12.31 10.95 -11.49
CA GLN A 46 -13.34 9.92 -11.66
C GLN A 46 -13.37 8.96 -10.48
N ASN A 47 -14.42 8.15 -10.39
CA ASN A 47 -14.53 7.08 -9.42
C ASN A 47 -14.09 5.74 -10.03
N TRP A 48 -13.50 4.86 -9.24
CA TRP A 48 -13.12 3.50 -9.66
C TRP A 48 -13.86 2.46 -8.86
N HIS A 49 -14.46 1.49 -9.52
CA HIS A 49 -15.14 0.37 -8.86
C HIS A 49 -14.37 -0.95 -9.05
N PHE A 50 -13.79 -1.45 -7.98
CA PHE A 50 -13.02 -2.70 -7.92
C PHE A 50 -13.94 -3.88 -7.61
N ARG A 51 -14.53 -4.50 -8.65
CA ARG A 51 -15.49 -5.61 -8.51
C ARG A 51 -14.96 -6.85 -7.77
N LYS A 52 -13.64 -7.05 -7.76
CA LYS A 52 -12.97 -8.24 -7.19
C LYS A 52 -12.33 -7.96 -5.84
N VAL A 53 -12.81 -6.97 -5.09
CA VAL A 53 -12.32 -6.59 -3.75
C VAL A 53 -13.50 -6.58 -2.79
N GLY A 54 -13.29 -7.10 -1.58
CA GLY A 54 -14.36 -7.28 -0.60
C GLY A 54 -15.45 -8.25 -1.09
N VAL A 55 -16.61 -8.20 -0.43
CA VAL A 55 -17.74 -9.12 -0.72
C VAL A 55 -18.64 -8.64 -1.85
N ALA A 56 -18.69 -7.34 -2.12
CA ALA A 56 -19.62 -6.72 -3.06
C ALA A 56 -18.93 -5.77 -4.07
N GLY A 57 -17.60 -5.80 -4.13
CA GLY A 57 -16.81 -4.77 -4.81
C GLY A 57 -16.64 -3.52 -3.95
N VAL A 58 -15.56 -2.78 -4.16
CA VAL A 58 -15.25 -1.53 -3.44
C VAL A 58 -15.11 -0.39 -4.43
N THR A 59 -15.70 0.77 -4.11
CA THR A 59 -15.59 1.98 -4.93
C THR A 59 -14.63 2.97 -4.28
N LEU A 60 -13.66 3.45 -5.04
CA LEU A 60 -12.83 4.61 -4.72
C LEU A 60 -13.48 5.87 -5.30
N GLU A 61 -13.67 6.87 -4.46
CA GLU A 61 -14.28 8.15 -4.82
C GLU A 61 -13.69 9.31 -4.00
N LYS A 62 -13.81 10.54 -4.51
CA LYS A 62 -13.41 11.74 -3.75
C LYS A 62 -14.25 11.91 -2.49
N MET A 63 -13.63 12.46 -1.45
CA MET A 63 -14.33 12.83 -0.24
C MET A 63 -15.23 14.04 -0.50
N PRO A 64 -16.47 14.03 0.00
CA PRO A 64 -17.31 15.23 -0.05
C PRO A 64 -16.62 16.37 0.71
N ASN A 65 -16.48 17.52 0.07
CA ASN A 65 -15.92 18.76 0.63
C ASN A 65 -14.40 18.77 0.89
N GLU A 66 -13.65 17.76 0.42
CA GLU A 66 -12.18 17.74 0.46
C GLU A 66 -11.65 17.21 -0.88
N ASP A 67 -11.39 18.10 -1.83
CA ASP A 67 -11.16 17.77 -3.25
C ASP A 67 -9.94 16.86 -3.50
N ASP A 68 -8.93 16.93 -2.64
CA ASP A 68 -7.69 16.14 -2.73
C ASP A 68 -7.76 14.81 -1.95
N TYR A 69 -8.81 14.62 -1.15
CA TYR A 69 -8.95 13.45 -0.29
C TYR A 69 -9.87 12.42 -0.92
N TRP A 70 -9.51 11.16 -0.73
CA TRP A 70 -10.23 10.04 -1.28
C TRP A 70 -10.80 9.17 -0.17
N ARG A 71 -11.87 8.45 -0.48
CA ARG A 71 -12.45 7.41 0.38
C ARG A 71 -12.81 6.17 -0.42
N LEU A 72 -12.83 5.05 0.26
CA LEU A 72 -13.39 3.79 -0.22
C LEU A 72 -14.79 3.62 0.33
N THR A 73 -15.73 3.16 -0.48
CA THR A 73 -17.11 2.87 -0.09
C THR A 73 -17.53 1.49 -0.61
N ALA A 74 -18.36 0.80 0.16
CA ALA A 74 -19.07 -0.38 -0.31
C ALA A 74 -20.27 -0.73 0.58
N LYS A 75 -20.87 -1.89 0.31
CA LYS A 75 -21.87 -2.53 1.16
C LYS A 75 -21.34 -3.87 1.69
N ASP A 76 -21.73 -4.19 2.91
CA ASP A 76 -21.52 -5.52 3.47
C ASP A 76 -22.57 -6.53 2.93
N ARG A 77 -22.47 -7.81 3.32
CA ARG A 77 -23.40 -8.86 2.86
C ARG A 77 -24.85 -8.61 3.28
N ALA A 78 -25.09 -7.81 4.32
CA ALA A 78 -26.43 -7.40 4.75
C ALA A 78 -26.94 -6.16 3.98
N GLY A 79 -26.16 -5.65 3.03
CA GLY A 79 -26.50 -4.46 2.25
C GLY A 79 -26.25 -3.14 3.00
N LYS A 80 -25.64 -3.17 4.19
CA LYS A 80 -25.34 -1.96 4.96
C LYS A 80 -24.07 -1.32 4.44
N SER A 81 -24.18 -0.02 4.13
CA SER A 81 -23.06 0.75 3.61
C SER A 81 -21.97 0.99 4.66
N TRP A 82 -20.75 1.16 4.18
CA TRP A 82 -19.60 1.63 4.95
C TRP A 82 -18.71 2.51 4.07
N PHE A 83 -17.88 3.33 4.71
CA PHE A 83 -16.81 4.06 4.04
C PHE A 83 -15.53 4.08 4.89
N VAL A 84 -14.40 4.23 4.23
CA VAL A 84 -13.07 4.38 4.83
C VAL A 84 -12.33 5.52 4.12
N PRO A 85 -11.99 6.63 4.78
CA PRO A 85 -11.19 7.69 4.16
C PRO A 85 -9.78 7.18 3.91
N VAL A 86 -9.23 7.26 2.70
CA VAL A 86 -7.85 6.80 2.39
C VAL A 86 -6.86 7.96 2.27
N GLY A 87 -7.35 9.19 2.36
CA GLY A 87 -6.52 10.40 2.36
C GLY A 87 -6.11 10.82 0.96
N VAL A 88 -5.05 11.62 0.89
CA VAL A 88 -4.45 12.05 -0.37
C VAL A 88 -3.78 10.87 -1.07
N LEU A 89 -4.03 10.66 -2.36
CA LEU A 89 -3.47 9.52 -3.10
C LEU A 89 -2.38 9.91 -4.11
N GLN A 90 -2.03 11.19 -4.18
CA GLN A 90 -1.08 11.71 -5.15
C GLN A 90 -0.19 12.74 -4.48
N ASN A 91 1.11 12.69 -4.77
CA ASN A 91 2.06 13.69 -4.30
C ASN A 91 3.28 13.75 -5.23
N MET A 92 4.28 14.55 -4.84
CA MET A 92 5.51 14.71 -5.61
C MET A 92 6.38 13.44 -5.70
N ALA A 93 6.19 12.46 -4.80
CA ALA A 93 6.88 11.16 -4.88
C ALA A 93 6.16 10.15 -5.79
N GLY A 94 4.97 10.49 -6.27
CA GLY A 94 4.21 9.68 -7.22
C GLY A 94 2.76 9.45 -6.79
N ASN A 95 2.10 8.63 -7.61
CA ASN A 95 0.71 8.29 -7.47
C ASN A 95 0.54 6.97 -6.71
N ALA A 96 -0.54 6.86 -5.93
CA ALA A 96 -0.84 5.65 -5.19
C ALA A 96 -1.07 4.46 -6.12
N GLN A 97 -0.56 3.30 -5.70
CA GLN A 97 -0.72 2.01 -6.35
C GLN A 97 -1.66 1.15 -5.52
N PHE A 98 -2.60 0.50 -6.19
CA PHE A 98 -3.64 -0.33 -5.61
C PHE A 98 -3.46 -1.75 -6.07
N TYR A 99 -3.56 -2.67 -5.13
CA TYR A 99 -3.48 -4.10 -5.38
C TYR A 99 -4.54 -4.86 -4.60
N ARG A 100 -4.76 -6.11 -5.00
CA ARG A 100 -5.52 -7.08 -4.22
C ARG A 100 -4.75 -8.37 -3.99
N ALA A 101 -5.03 -8.99 -2.85
CA ALA A 101 -4.66 -10.36 -2.51
C ALA A 101 -5.61 -10.85 -1.40
N ASP A 102 -5.67 -12.15 -1.14
CA ASP A 102 -6.34 -12.69 0.05
C ASP A 102 -5.30 -12.72 1.18
N LEU A 103 -5.19 -11.66 1.97
CA LEU A 103 -4.06 -11.45 2.89
C LEU A 103 -4.16 -12.34 4.13
N ASP A 104 -5.38 -12.60 4.60
CA ASP A 104 -5.66 -13.39 5.81
C ASP A 104 -6.19 -14.80 5.50
N ARG A 105 -6.18 -15.21 4.23
CA ARG A 105 -6.60 -16.53 3.74
C ARG A 105 -8.04 -16.88 4.08
N ASN A 106 -8.92 -15.88 4.13
CA ASN A 106 -10.33 -16.10 4.45
C ASN A 106 -11.21 -16.28 3.19
N GLY A 107 -10.60 -16.25 2.00
CA GLY A 107 -11.27 -16.41 0.70
C GLY A 107 -11.83 -15.11 0.11
N ILE A 108 -11.70 -13.99 0.81
CA ILE A 108 -12.09 -12.65 0.33
C ILE A 108 -10.83 -11.97 -0.22
N GLN A 109 -11.01 -11.17 -1.27
CA GLN A 109 -9.92 -10.37 -1.81
C GLN A 109 -9.84 -9.05 -1.05
N ASP A 110 -8.73 -8.83 -0.38
CA ASP A 110 -8.39 -7.64 0.38
C ASP A 110 -7.78 -6.57 -0.52
N LEU A 111 -7.63 -5.37 0.04
CA LEU A 111 -7.07 -4.22 -0.66
C LEU A 111 -5.75 -3.78 -0.02
N VAL A 112 -4.75 -3.55 -0.86
CA VAL A 112 -3.47 -2.94 -0.49
C VAL A 112 -3.36 -1.62 -1.25
N ILE A 113 -3.08 -0.54 -0.53
CA ILE A 113 -2.78 0.77 -1.11
C ILE A 113 -1.40 1.18 -0.66
N TRP A 114 -0.53 1.44 -1.62
CA TRP A 114 0.82 1.94 -1.39
C TRP A 114 0.98 3.30 -2.04
N ARG A 115 1.61 4.25 -1.36
CA ARG A 115 1.96 5.55 -1.94
C ARG A 115 3.27 6.03 -1.35
N GLY A 116 4.27 6.27 -2.20
CA GLY A 116 5.51 6.95 -1.78
C GLY A 116 5.23 8.28 -1.08
N VAL A 117 6.10 8.68 -0.18
CA VAL A 117 6.08 9.99 0.49
C VAL A 117 7.34 10.74 0.08
N SER A 118 7.18 11.99 -0.37
CA SER A 118 8.33 12.83 -0.71
C SER A 118 9.16 13.09 0.54
N GLY A 119 10.44 12.69 0.50
CA GLY A 119 11.36 12.88 1.62
C GLY A 119 11.60 14.36 1.88
N ASN A 120 11.30 14.83 3.09
CA ASN A 120 11.59 16.19 3.55
C ASN A 120 12.95 16.24 4.30
N GLY A 121 13.99 15.59 3.75
CA GLY A 121 15.28 15.41 4.43
C GLY A 121 15.34 14.22 5.40
N LEU A 122 14.30 13.39 5.44
CA LEU A 122 14.27 12.10 6.13
C LEU A 122 14.46 10.95 5.13
N ALA A 123 14.75 9.75 5.64
CA ALA A 123 14.81 8.54 4.81
C ALA A 123 13.51 8.37 4.01
N PRO A 124 13.58 8.00 2.70
CA PRO A 124 12.40 7.83 1.87
C PRO A 124 11.42 6.85 2.51
N SER A 125 10.18 7.30 2.73
CA SER A 125 9.12 6.48 3.32
C SER A 125 7.95 6.37 2.36
N SER A 126 6.99 5.54 2.73
CA SER A 126 5.76 5.33 2.02
C SER A 126 4.60 5.20 3.00
N PHE A 127 3.41 5.44 2.49
CA PHE A 127 2.16 5.22 3.19
C PHE A 127 1.53 3.93 2.68
N LEU A 128 1.31 3.00 3.60
CA LEU A 128 0.72 1.69 3.33
C LEU A 128 -0.63 1.58 4.06
N ILE A 129 -1.68 1.26 3.32
CA ILE A 129 -2.96 0.82 3.87
C ILE A 129 -3.15 -0.64 3.52
N LEU A 130 -3.35 -1.46 4.55
CA LEU A 130 -3.84 -2.83 4.43
C LEU A 130 -5.29 -2.86 4.89
N MET A 131 -6.19 -3.28 4.01
CA MET A 131 -7.62 -3.38 4.32
C MET A 131 -8.09 -4.81 4.05
N THR A 132 -8.26 -5.57 5.13
CA THR A 132 -8.88 -6.89 5.06
C THR A 132 -10.39 -6.81 5.28
N PHE A 133 -11.12 -7.85 4.92
CA PHE A 133 -12.57 -7.92 5.14
C PHE A 133 -12.95 -9.12 5.98
N ASN A 134 -13.74 -8.91 7.03
CA ASN A 134 -14.33 -10.04 7.75
C ASN A 134 -15.38 -10.76 6.89
N GLN A 135 -15.89 -11.89 7.37
CA GLN A 135 -16.87 -12.71 6.63
C GLN A 135 -18.19 -11.99 6.32
N GLN A 136 -18.56 -10.95 7.09
CA GLN A 136 -19.72 -10.12 6.81
C GLN A 136 -19.43 -9.09 5.71
N GLY A 137 -18.16 -8.84 5.36
CA GLY A 137 -17.73 -7.84 4.39
C GLY A 137 -17.46 -6.46 4.99
N ARG A 138 -17.17 -6.40 6.30
CA ARG A 138 -16.76 -5.17 6.99
C ARG A 138 -15.24 -5.02 6.91
N PRO A 139 -14.73 -3.82 6.59
CA PRO A 139 -13.30 -3.59 6.50
C PRO A 139 -12.65 -3.57 7.90
N CYS A 140 -11.48 -4.19 7.99
CA CYS A 140 -10.51 -4.04 9.07
C CYS A 140 -9.29 -3.34 8.47
N VAL A 141 -8.94 -2.16 8.98
CA VAL A 141 -7.98 -1.27 8.31
C VAL A 141 -6.76 -1.05 9.20
N SER A 142 -5.58 -1.37 8.65
CA SER A 142 -4.29 -0.98 9.21
C SER A 142 -3.65 0.08 8.32
N ARG A 143 -2.99 1.06 8.95
CA ARG A 143 -2.27 2.13 8.26
C ARG A 143 -0.92 2.31 8.90
N SER A 144 0.11 2.35 8.06
CA SER A 144 1.48 2.51 8.52
C SER A 144 2.23 3.43 7.59
N MET A 145 3.16 4.20 8.16
CA MET A 145 4.24 4.79 7.39
C MET A 145 5.41 3.81 7.45
N VAL A 146 5.87 3.34 6.31
CA VAL A 146 6.81 2.21 6.18
C VAL A 146 7.93 2.58 5.20
N PHE A 147 9.09 1.93 5.32
CA PHE A 147 10.26 2.21 4.48
C PHE A 147 10.43 1.11 3.43
N ASN A 148 9.46 1.02 2.51
CA ASN A 148 9.45 0.00 1.47
C ASN A 148 9.14 0.58 0.08
N THR A 149 9.34 -0.27 -0.92
CA THR A 149 8.99 -0.02 -2.31
C THR A 149 7.81 -0.86 -2.76
N ALA A 150 7.18 -0.39 -3.83
CA ALA A 150 6.19 -1.15 -4.56
C ALA A 150 6.46 -1.09 -6.07
N ASN A 151 6.13 -2.19 -6.75
CA ASN A 151 6.32 -2.38 -8.18
C ASN A 151 5.10 -3.10 -8.78
N GLU A 152 5.19 -3.54 -10.04
CA GLU A 152 4.09 -4.21 -10.75
C GLU A 152 3.58 -5.49 -10.07
N THR A 153 4.42 -6.13 -9.25
CA THR A 153 4.12 -7.39 -8.56
C THR A 153 3.61 -7.21 -7.13
N GLY A 154 3.71 -6.00 -6.57
CA GLY A 154 3.21 -5.65 -5.25
C GLY A 154 4.16 -4.81 -4.42
N VAL A 155 3.95 -4.86 -3.11
CA VAL A 155 4.80 -4.23 -2.09
C VAL A 155 5.87 -5.23 -1.68
N ASP A 156 7.14 -4.84 -1.74
CA ASP A 156 8.25 -5.78 -1.59
C ASP A 156 8.29 -6.45 -0.21
N ASP A 157 7.80 -5.78 0.83
CA ASP A 157 7.90 -6.26 2.21
C ASP A 157 6.62 -6.94 2.73
N LEU A 158 5.68 -7.28 1.84
CA LEU A 158 4.60 -8.20 2.15
C LEU A 158 5.04 -9.63 1.79
N LEU A 159 5.10 -10.51 2.79
CA LEU A 159 5.71 -11.84 2.70
C LEU A 159 4.71 -12.94 3.11
N ASP A 160 4.93 -14.17 2.68
CA ASP A 160 4.25 -15.38 3.16
C ASP A 160 5.29 -16.34 3.75
N LEU A 161 5.88 -15.93 4.87
CA LEU A 161 7.05 -16.58 5.49
C LEU A 161 6.79 -18.02 5.95
N GLN A 162 5.53 -18.40 6.09
CA GLN A 162 5.11 -19.72 6.53
C GLN A 162 4.64 -20.60 5.36
N GLY A 163 4.60 -20.06 4.13
CA GLY A 163 4.03 -20.72 2.96
C GLY A 163 2.57 -21.13 3.16
N ASN A 164 1.86 -20.48 4.08
CA ASN A 164 0.51 -20.84 4.48
C ASN A 164 -0.51 -19.80 3.99
N GLY A 165 -0.12 -18.90 3.09
CA GLY A 165 -0.99 -17.92 2.47
C GLY A 165 -1.38 -16.74 3.35
N HIS A 166 -1.01 -16.73 4.64
CA HIS A 166 -1.18 -15.57 5.51
C HIS A 166 -0.04 -14.60 5.28
N THR A 167 -0.39 -13.35 5.00
CA THR A 167 0.60 -12.31 4.72
C THR A 167 1.18 -11.78 6.03
N GLN A 168 2.49 -11.63 6.08
CA GLN A 168 3.20 -10.85 7.10
C GLN A 168 3.79 -9.60 6.48
N LEU A 169 3.85 -8.51 7.25
CA LEU A 169 4.55 -7.29 6.87
C LEU A 169 5.91 -7.28 7.55
N LEU A 170 6.98 -7.23 6.76
CA LEU A 170 8.31 -6.87 7.24
C LEU A 170 8.37 -5.34 7.33
N ASP A 171 8.33 -4.80 8.54
CA ASP A 171 8.33 -3.37 8.78
C ASP A 171 9.70 -2.93 9.30
N MET A 172 10.23 -1.86 8.72
CA MET A 172 11.45 -1.23 9.17
C MET A 172 11.07 0.07 9.87
N GLN A 173 11.55 0.28 11.09
CA GLN A 173 11.24 1.45 11.89
C GLN A 173 12.54 2.07 12.39
N PHE A 174 12.58 3.40 12.51
CA PHE A 174 13.66 4.08 13.20
C PHE A 174 13.21 4.41 14.62
N ASP A 175 13.82 3.78 15.61
CA ASP A 175 13.53 4.00 17.02
C ASP A 175 14.83 4.03 17.83
N SER A 176 14.88 4.89 18.85
CA SER A 176 16.00 4.98 19.81
C SER A 176 17.39 5.13 19.17
N GLY A 177 17.46 5.77 17.99
CA GLY A 177 18.71 6.03 17.27
C GLY A 177 19.19 4.86 16.40
N CYS A 178 18.43 3.77 16.27
CA CYS A 178 18.75 2.64 15.41
C CYS A 178 17.57 2.27 14.49
N TRP A 179 17.89 1.54 13.43
CA TRP A 179 16.89 0.90 12.58
C TRP A 179 16.52 -0.46 13.16
N ILE A 180 15.23 -0.69 13.34
CA ILE A 180 14.65 -1.93 13.86
C ILE A 180 13.81 -2.55 12.76
N THR A 181 13.98 -3.86 12.53
CA THR A 181 13.15 -4.62 11.61
C THR A 181 12.23 -5.55 12.40
N ILE A 182 10.92 -5.47 12.16
CA ILE A 182 9.88 -6.21 12.88
C ILE A 182 9.01 -6.93 11.86
N CYS A 183 8.63 -8.18 12.16
CA CYS A 183 7.62 -8.89 11.39
C CYS A 183 6.25 -8.76 12.07
N ILE A 184 5.31 -8.11 11.41
CA ILE A 184 3.92 -7.97 11.88
C ILE A 184 3.07 -9.05 11.22
N ARG A 185 2.22 -9.70 12.03
CA ARG A 185 1.27 -10.74 11.60
C ARG A 185 -0.15 -10.21 11.59
#